data_AF-B3KS74-F1
#
_entry.id   AF-B3KS74-F1
#
_cell.length_a   1.000
_cell.length_b   1.000
_cell.length_c   1.000
_cell.angle_alpha   90.00
_cell.angle_beta   90.00
_cell.angle_gamma   90.00
#
_symmetry.space_group_name_H-M   'P 1'
#
loop_
_entity.id
_entity.type
_entity.pdbx_description
1 polymer ?
#
loop_
_entity_poly.entity_id
_entity_poly.type
_entity_poly.pdbx_seq_one_letter_code
_entity_poly.pdbx_strand_id
1 'polypeptide(L)'
;MEGILKSMVVGWVKEITQYHNIYADNQVMHFYRWLRSPSSLLHDPALHRTLHNMMKKLFLQLIAEFKRLGSSVIYANFNRIILCTKKRRVEDAIAYVEYITSSIHSKETFHSLTISFSRCWEFLLWMDPSNYGGIKGKVSSRIHCGLQDSQKAGGAEDEQENEDDEEERDGEEEEEAEESNVEDLLENNWNILQFLPQAASCQNYFLMIVSAYIVAVYHCMKDGLRRSAPGSTPVRRRGASQLSQEAEGAVGALPGMITFSQDYVANELTQSFFTITQKIQKKVTGSRNSTELSEMFPVLPGSHLLLNNPALEFIKYVCKVLSLDTNITNQVNKLNRDLLRLVDVGEFSEEAQFRDPCRSYVLPEVICRSCNFCRDLDLCKDSSFSEDGAVLPQWLCSNCQAPYDSSAIEMTLVEVLQKKLMAFTLQDLVCLKCRGVKETSMPVYCSCAGDFALTIHTQVFMEQIGIFRNIAQHYGMSYLLETLEWLLQKNPQLGH
;
A
#
# COMPACT_ATOMS: atom_id res chain seq x y z
N MET A 1 12.46 36.67 -0.02
CA MET A 1 12.83 35.57 0.90
C MET A 1 13.38 34.34 0.19
N GLU A 2 12.81 33.90 -0.94
CA GLU A 2 13.27 32.70 -1.67
C GLU A 2 14.78 32.69 -2.01
N GLY A 3 15.32 33.79 -2.54
CA GLY A 3 16.75 33.91 -2.85
C GLY A 3 17.67 33.83 -1.62
N ILE A 4 17.18 34.25 -0.45
CA ILE A 4 17.93 34.19 0.81
C ILE A 4 18.00 32.74 1.29
N LEU A 5 16.85 32.04 1.32
CA LEU A 5 16.79 30.63 1.72
C LEU A 5 17.69 29.75 0.83
N LYS A 6 17.63 29.96 -0.48
CA LYS A 6 18.51 29.26 -1.42
C LYS A 6 19.99 29.54 -1.12
N SER A 7 20.36 30.79 -0.90
CA SER A 7 21.74 31.15 -0.56
C SER A 7 22.20 30.55 0.77
N MET A 8 21.32 30.46 1.76
CA MET A 8 21.62 29.85 3.06
C MET A 8 21.90 28.35 2.93
N VAL A 9 21.01 27.61 2.26
CA VAL A 9 21.17 26.16 2.07
C VAL A 9 22.41 25.85 1.24
N VAL A 10 22.65 26.60 0.16
CA VAL A 10 23.87 26.46 -0.65
C VAL A 10 25.13 26.77 0.18
N GLY A 11 25.07 27.78 1.05
CA GLY A 11 26.14 28.11 2.00
C GLY A 11 26.45 26.95 2.94
N TRP A 12 25.42 26.37 3.57
CA TRP A 12 25.59 25.21 4.46
C TRP A 12 26.15 23.99 3.73
N VAL A 13 25.64 23.66 2.54
CA VAL A 13 26.16 22.53 1.74
C VAL A 13 27.63 22.74 1.37
N LYS A 14 28.03 23.98 1.05
CA LYS A 14 29.43 24.33 0.81
C LYS A 14 30.29 24.16 2.07
N GLU A 15 29.80 24.57 3.24
CA GLU A 15 30.52 24.37 4.49
C GLU A 15 30.68 22.90 4.89
N ILE A 16 29.66 22.08 4.64
CA ILE A 16 29.70 20.63 4.89
C ILE A 16 30.74 19.96 3.98
N THR A 17 30.75 20.32 2.70
CA THR A 17 31.65 19.71 1.71
C THR A 17 33.11 20.17 1.84
N GLN A 18 33.35 21.43 2.21
CA GLN A 18 34.71 22.00 2.29
C GLN A 18 35.35 21.87 3.67
N TYR A 19 34.56 22.01 4.73
CA TYR A 19 35.07 22.12 6.10
C TYR A 19 34.55 21.02 7.03
N HIS A 20 33.73 20.08 6.53
CA HIS A 20 33.07 19.04 7.34
C HIS A 20 32.35 19.62 8.56
N ASN A 21 31.72 20.79 8.38
CA ASN A 21 31.06 21.51 9.48
C ASN A 21 29.80 20.78 9.97
N ILE A 22 29.91 20.16 11.15
CA ILE A 22 28.83 19.41 11.81
C ILE A 22 27.62 20.31 12.14
N TYR A 23 27.85 21.59 12.44
CA TYR A 23 26.75 22.51 12.73
C TYR A 23 25.93 22.83 11.47
N ALA A 24 26.61 23.03 10.33
CA ALA A 24 25.94 23.25 9.05
C ALA A 24 25.13 22.01 8.62
N ASP A 25 25.67 20.81 8.85
CA ASP A 25 24.97 19.54 8.60
C ASP A 25 23.68 19.44 9.42
N ASN A 26 23.76 19.74 10.73
CA ASN A 26 22.58 19.80 11.59
C ASN A 26 21.54 20.84 11.13
N GLN A 27 21.96 22.00 10.61
CA GLN A 27 21.02 23.00 10.07
C GLN A 27 20.30 22.47 8.82
N VAL A 28 21.01 21.83 7.89
CA VAL A 28 20.43 21.24 6.68
C VAL A 28 19.42 20.15 7.05
N MET A 29 19.77 19.26 7.97
CA MET A 29 18.89 18.18 8.43
C MET A 29 17.59 18.68 9.07
N HIS A 30 17.64 19.80 9.80
CA HIS A 30 16.47 20.36 10.48
C HIS A 30 15.74 21.45 9.68
N PHE A 31 16.28 21.89 8.54
CA PHE A 31 15.73 22.98 7.74
C PHE A 31 14.26 22.76 7.36
N TYR A 32 13.93 21.57 6.85
CA TYR A 32 12.55 21.26 6.46
C TYR A 32 11.59 21.26 7.67
N ARG A 33 12.04 20.72 8.81
CA ARG A 33 11.28 20.72 10.07
C ARG A 33 11.01 22.14 10.57
N TRP A 34 12.01 23.01 10.50
CA TRP A 34 11.88 24.42 10.87
C TRP A 34 10.86 25.14 9.97
N LEU A 35 10.91 24.91 8.65
CA LEU A 35 9.99 25.54 7.70
C LEU A 35 8.53 25.10 7.92
N ARG A 36 8.31 23.83 8.24
CA ARG A 36 6.96 23.26 8.46
C ARG A 36 6.36 23.63 9.82
N SER A 37 7.19 23.77 10.85
CA SER A 37 6.70 23.91 12.23
C SER A 37 6.06 25.29 12.46
N PRO A 38 4.80 25.36 12.95
CA PRO A 38 4.14 26.64 13.22
C PRO A 38 4.72 27.38 14.43
N SER A 39 5.46 26.68 15.31
CA SER A 39 6.16 27.28 16.45
C SER A 39 7.54 27.84 16.08
N SER A 40 7.97 27.72 14.83
CA SER A 40 9.25 28.26 14.39
C SER A 40 9.21 29.79 14.26
N LEU A 41 10.31 30.44 14.62
CA LEU A 41 10.49 31.86 14.35
C LEU A 41 10.52 32.07 12.83
N LEU A 42 9.76 33.06 12.33
CA LEU A 42 9.55 33.34 10.91
C LEU A 42 8.77 32.25 10.15
N HIS A 43 7.91 31.49 10.84
CA HIS A 43 6.98 30.59 10.17
C HIS A 43 6.09 31.33 9.17
N ASP A 44 6.19 30.93 7.90
CA ASP A 44 5.30 31.38 6.83
C ASP A 44 4.77 30.16 6.07
N PRO A 45 3.46 29.85 6.16
CA PRO A 45 2.86 28.72 5.47
C PRO A 45 2.93 28.87 3.94
N ALA A 46 3.08 30.08 3.39
CA ALA A 46 3.24 30.28 1.95
C ALA A 46 4.62 29.78 1.45
N LEU A 47 5.67 29.92 2.25
CA LEU A 47 7.00 29.41 1.92
C LEU A 47 7.02 27.88 1.91
N HIS A 48 6.42 27.25 2.93
CA HIS A 48 6.25 25.79 2.96
C HIS A 48 5.48 25.28 1.74
N ARG A 49 4.32 25.88 1.41
CA ARG A 49 3.53 25.52 0.22
C ARG A 49 4.33 25.68 -1.07
N THR A 50 5.11 26.75 -1.19
CA THR A 50 5.93 27.00 -2.38
C THR A 50 7.02 25.95 -2.54
N LEU A 51 7.75 25.63 -1.46
CA LEU A 51 8.76 24.58 -1.47
C LEU A 51 8.14 23.21 -1.78
N HIS A 52 7.04 22.85 -1.12
CA HIS A 52 6.34 21.59 -1.35
C HIS A 52 5.84 21.47 -2.81
N ASN A 53 5.36 22.56 -3.40
CA ASN A 53 4.99 22.59 -4.82
C ASN A 53 6.20 22.39 -5.74
N MET A 54 7.36 22.94 -5.41
CA MET A 54 8.61 22.71 -6.15
C MET A 54 9.09 21.26 -6.01
N MET A 55 9.03 20.68 -4.80
CA MET A 55 9.33 19.28 -4.55
C MET A 55 8.42 18.36 -5.37
N LYS A 56 7.10 18.65 -5.39
CA LYS A 56 6.14 17.91 -6.22
C LYS A 56 6.47 18.01 -7.70
N LYS A 57 6.84 19.19 -8.21
CA LYS A 57 7.24 19.37 -9.61
C LYS A 57 8.50 18.57 -9.95
N LEU A 58 9.53 18.64 -9.10
CA LEU A 58 10.77 17.87 -9.28
C LEU A 58 10.50 16.36 -9.25
N PHE A 59 9.67 15.90 -8.31
CA PHE A 59 9.26 14.51 -8.19
C PHE A 59 8.51 14.02 -9.43
N LEU A 60 7.54 14.79 -9.94
CA LEU A 60 6.84 14.43 -11.17
C LEU A 60 7.78 14.38 -12.38
N GLN A 61 8.78 15.27 -12.44
CA GLN A 61 9.80 15.24 -13.46
C GLN A 61 10.68 13.98 -13.35
N LEU A 62 11.06 13.58 -12.12
CA LEU A 62 11.79 12.34 -11.87
C LEU A 62 11.00 11.11 -12.34
N ILE A 63 9.72 11.02 -12.01
CA ILE A 63 8.83 9.93 -12.46
C ILE A 63 8.70 9.91 -13.98
N ALA A 64 8.64 11.07 -14.63
CA ALA A 64 8.62 11.16 -16.09
C ALA A 64 9.92 10.62 -16.72
N GLU A 65 11.07 10.82 -16.08
CA GLU A 65 12.35 10.28 -16.54
C GLU A 65 12.42 8.75 -16.45
N PHE A 66 11.96 8.16 -15.35
CA PHE A 66 11.84 6.70 -15.24
C PHE A 66 10.97 6.13 -16.36
N LYS A 67 9.82 6.76 -16.63
CA LYS A 67 8.93 6.36 -17.74
C LYS A 67 9.60 6.51 -19.10
N ARG A 68 10.34 7.60 -19.32
CA ARG A 68 11.09 7.86 -20.57
C ARG A 68 12.17 6.82 -20.82
N LEU A 69 12.82 6.32 -19.78
CA LEU A 69 13.85 5.26 -19.85
C LEU A 69 13.26 3.84 -19.96
N GLY A 70 11.93 3.72 -20.12
CA GLY A 70 11.24 2.46 -20.42
C GLY A 70 10.68 1.72 -19.20
N SER A 71 10.81 2.27 -17.99
CA SER A 71 10.26 1.68 -16.77
C SER A 71 8.77 1.95 -16.64
N SER A 72 8.00 0.97 -16.17
CA SER A 72 6.63 1.22 -15.73
C SER A 72 6.62 1.51 -14.23
N VAL A 73 6.02 2.62 -13.82
CA VAL A 73 5.96 3.04 -12.41
C VAL A 73 4.65 2.53 -11.82
N ILE A 74 4.74 1.59 -10.88
CA ILE A 74 3.57 0.96 -10.24
C ILE A 74 3.08 1.81 -9.07
N TYR A 75 4.01 2.29 -8.25
CA TYR A 75 3.72 3.14 -7.09
C TYR A 75 4.86 4.11 -6.87
N ALA A 76 4.55 5.34 -6.45
CA ALA A 76 5.57 6.31 -6.10
C ALA A 76 5.04 7.34 -5.09
N ASN A 77 5.82 7.57 -4.04
CA ASN A 77 5.71 8.75 -3.16
C ASN A 77 7.11 9.36 -2.96
N PHE A 78 7.24 10.40 -2.15
CA PHE A 78 8.54 11.07 -1.95
C PHE A 78 9.63 10.18 -1.35
N ASN A 79 9.28 9.05 -0.75
CA ASN A 79 10.21 8.20 -0.01
C ASN A 79 10.45 6.83 -0.67
N ARG A 80 9.62 6.42 -1.64
CA ARG A 80 9.68 5.10 -2.27
C ARG A 80 9.11 5.15 -3.68
N ILE A 81 9.80 4.48 -4.60
CA ILE A 81 9.35 4.24 -5.98
C ILE A 81 9.39 2.73 -6.24
N ILE A 82 8.30 2.18 -6.77
CA ILE A 82 8.21 0.78 -7.21
C ILE A 82 8.14 0.77 -8.73
N LEU A 83 9.13 0.11 -9.33
CA LEU A 83 9.33 0.04 -10.78
C LEU A 83 9.11 -1.39 -11.27
N CYS A 84 8.37 -1.54 -12.37
CA CYS A 84 8.36 -2.75 -13.17
C CYS A 84 9.39 -2.60 -14.31
N THR A 85 10.48 -3.37 -14.21
CA THR A 85 11.63 -3.34 -15.13
C THR A 85 11.39 -4.10 -16.43
N LYS A 86 10.36 -4.96 -16.46
CA LYS A 86 10.07 -5.91 -17.57
C LYS A 86 11.21 -6.89 -17.88
N LYS A 87 12.20 -7.00 -16.97
CA LYS A 87 13.30 -7.97 -17.08
C LYS A 87 12.87 -9.29 -16.46
N ARG A 88 13.34 -10.39 -17.05
CA ARG A 88 12.99 -11.77 -16.65
C ARG A 88 13.89 -12.35 -15.58
N ARG A 89 15.13 -11.86 -15.50
CA ARG A 89 16.12 -12.25 -14.49
C ARG A 89 16.33 -11.11 -13.51
N VAL A 90 16.59 -11.47 -12.24
CA VAL A 90 16.83 -10.50 -11.17
C VAL A 90 18.12 -9.70 -11.43
N GLU A 91 19.18 -10.36 -11.90
CA GLU A 91 20.47 -9.71 -12.24
C GLU A 91 20.30 -8.62 -13.30
N ASP A 92 19.60 -8.93 -14.40
CA ASP A 92 19.29 -7.97 -15.46
C ASP A 92 18.46 -6.79 -14.95
N ALA A 93 17.54 -7.05 -14.00
CA ALA A 93 16.72 -6.02 -13.40
C ALA A 93 17.54 -5.07 -12.52
N ILE A 94 18.47 -5.60 -11.73
CA ILE A 94 19.37 -4.81 -10.87
C ILE A 94 20.29 -3.95 -11.75
N ALA A 95 20.95 -4.55 -12.75
CA ALA A 95 21.82 -3.82 -13.68
C ALA A 95 21.06 -2.70 -14.44
N TYR A 96 19.80 -2.95 -14.81
CA TYR A 96 18.94 -1.94 -15.42
C TYR A 96 18.62 -0.77 -14.46
N VAL A 97 18.34 -1.06 -13.18
CA VAL A 97 18.08 -0.01 -12.17
C VAL A 97 19.34 0.80 -11.90
N GLU A 98 20.51 0.18 -11.81
CA GLU A 98 21.80 0.87 -11.65
C GLU A 98 22.11 1.79 -12.84
N TYR A 99 21.88 1.30 -14.06
CA TYR A 99 22.01 2.10 -15.27
C TYR A 99 21.08 3.31 -15.28
N ILE A 100 19.80 3.12 -14.95
CA ILE A 100 18.84 4.23 -14.89
C ILE A 100 19.25 5.24 -13.82
N THR A 101 19.61 4.75 -12.64
CA THR A 101 20.01 5.60 -11.52
C THR A 101 21.20 6.48 -11.92
N SER A 102 22.23 5.88 -12.53
CA SER A 102 23.38 6.60 -13.09
C SER A 102 22.98 7.60 -14.17
N SER A 103 22.05 7.23 -15.04
CA SER A 103 21.53 8.10 -16.11
C SER A 103 20.74 9.29 -15.56
N ILE A 104 20.01 9.12 -14.46
CA ILE A 104 19.28 10.19 -13.79
C ILE A 104 20.25 11.14 -13.09
N HIS A 105 21.25 10.61 -12.38
CA HIS A 105 22.29 11.41 -11.72
C HIS A 105 23.15 12.23 -12.69
N SER A 106 23.27 11.82 -13.96
CA SER A 106 23.99 12.59 -14.97
C SER A 106 23.29 13.91 -15.35
N LYS A 107 22.00 14.06 -15.02
CA LYS A 107 21.26 15.30 -15.24
C LYS A 107 21.45 16.26 -14.07
N GLU A 108 21.84 17.50 -14.37
CA GLU A 108 22.07 18.55 -13.38
C GLU A 108 20.87 18.77 -12.43
N THR A 109 19.64 18.60 -12.93
CA THR A 109 18.41 18.77 -12.14
C THR A 109 18.27 17.76 -11.00
N PHE A 110 18.88 16.59 -11.10
CA PHE A 110 18.77 15.50 -10.12
C PHE A 110 20.09 15.20 -9.41
N HIS A 111 21.13 16.01 -9.65
CA HIS A 111 22.48 15.76 -9.11
C HIS A 111 22.50 15.66 -7.58
N SER A 112 21.66 16.43 -6.89
CA SER A 112 21.56 16.45 -5.43
C SER A 112 20.60 15.41 -4.84
N LEU A 113 19.90 14.62 -5.67
CA LEU A 113 19.04 13.55 -5.18
C LEU A 113 19.86 12.30 -4.96
N THR A 114 19.60 11.56 -3.88
CA THR A 114 20.17 10.23 -3.66
C THR A 114 19.09 9.18 -3.91
N ILE A 115 19.34 8.27 -4.84
CA ILE A 115 18.43 7.17 -5.16
C ILE A 115 19.21 5.87 -4.93
N SER A 116 18.66 4.99 -4.09
CA SER A 116 19.24 3.68 -3.81
C SER A 116 18.23 2.57 -4.06
N PHE A 117 18.73 1.42 -4.50
CA PHE A 117 17.94 0.20 -4.57
C PHE A 117 17.71 -0.35 -3.16
N SER A 118 16.50 -0.83 -2.88
CA SER A 118 16.12 -1.38 -1.56
C SER A 118 15.79 -2.87 -1.62
N ARG A 119 14.87 -3.28 -2.50
CA ARG A 119 14.41 -4.66 -2.62
C ARG A 119 13.90 -4.96 -4.02
N CYS A 120 13.92 -6.24 -4.40
CA CYS A 120 13.37 -6.75 -5.66
C CYS A 120 12.24 -7.73 -5.38
N TRP A 121 11.22 -7.68 -6.23
CA TRP A 121 10.14 -8.66 -6.29
C TRP A 121 10.22 -9.38 -7.63
N GLU A 122 10.20 -10.70 -7.61
CA GLU A 122 10.13 -11.49 -8.85
C GLU A 122 8.69 -11.62 -9.34
N PHE A 123 7.76 -11.76 -8.40
CA PHE A 123 6.33 -11.75 -8.63
C PHE A 123 5.65 -10.90 -7.56
N LEU A 124 4.72 -10.03 -7.98
CA LEU A 124 4.04 -9.11 -7.08
C LEU A 124 2.59 -8.88 -7.52
N LEU A 125 1.65 -9.23 -6.66
CA LEU A 125 0.28 -8.74 -6.68
C LEU A 125 0.22 -7.47 -5.85
N TRP A 126 -0.11 -6.35 -6.48
CA TRP A 126 -0.11 -5.03 -5.86
C TRP A 126 -1.49 -4.40 -5.96
N MET A 127 -2.11 -4.10 -4.82
CA MET A 127 -3.35 -3.33 -4.74
C MET A 127 -3.05 -1.89 -4.30
N ASP A 128 -2.42 -1.74 -3.14
CA ASP A 128 -2.06 -0.44 -2.56
C ASP A 128 -0.86 -0.60 -1.58
N PRO A 129 -0.33 0.49 -0.98
CA PRO A 129 0.83 0.42 -0.09
C PRO A 129 0.71 -0.50 1.12
N SER A 130 -0.51 -0.84 1.54
CA SER A 130 -0.82 -1.68 2.70
C SER A 130 -1.47 -3.01 2.30
N ASN A 131 -1.67 -3.25 1.00
CA ASN A 131 -2.30 -4.44 0.44
C ASN A 131 -1.48 -4.94 -0.77
N TYR A 132 -0.56 -5.86 -0.52
CA TYR A 132 0.26 -6.50 -1.54
C TYR A 132 0.71 -7.90 -1.09
N GLY A 133 1.01 -8.76 -2.06
CA GLY A 133 1.57 -10.08 -1.80
C GLY A 133 2.45 -10.53 -2.96
N GLY A 134 3.56 -11.21 -2.69
CA GLY A 134 4.50 -11.58 -3.73
C GLY A 134 5.70 -12.34 -3.22
N ILE A 135 6.58 -12.71 -4.16
CA ILE A 135 7.79 -13.46 -3.89
C ILE A 135 8.99 -12.55 -4.09
N LYS A 136 9.80 -12.45 -3.03
CA LYS A 136 11.03 -11.65 -3.02
C LYS A 136 12.07 -12.26 -3.95
N GLY A 137 12.80 -11.40 -4.65
CA GLY A 137 14.00 -11.83 -5.37
C GLY A 137 15.15 -12.09 -4.41
N LYS A 138 15.89 -13.17 -4.67
CA LYS A 138 17.16 -13.44 -3.98
C LYS A 138 18.18 -12.39 -4.42
N VAL A 139 18.60 -11.53 -3.50
CA VAL A 139 19.66 -10.53 -3.73
C VAL A 139 20.79 -10.84 -2.77
N SER A 140 22.05 -10.80 -3.26
CA SER A 140 23.23 -10.95 -2.40
C SER A 140 23.14 -9.97 -1.22
N SER A 141 23.45 -10.46 -0.01
CA SER A 141 23.34 -9.75 1.26
C SER A 141 24.12 -8.41 1.31
N ARG A 142 25.00 -8.13 0.34
CA ARG A 142 25.69 -6.84 0.20
C ARG A 142 24.81 -5.66 -0.23
N ILE A 143 23.59 -5.92 -0.71
CA ILE A 143 22.67 -4.88 -1.23
C ILE A 143 21.48 -4.65 -0.28
N HIS A 144 21.42 -5.34 0.88
CA HIS A 144 20.40 -5.09 1.89
C HIS A 144 20.76 -3.88 2.75
N CYS A 145 20.24 -2.71 2.37
CA CYS A 145 20.18 -1.56 3.27
C CYS A 145 18.88 -1.63 4.08
N GLY A 146 18.94 -2.00 5.37
CA GLY A 146 17.85 -1.68 6.32
C GLY A 146 17.43 -2.68 7.40
N LEU A 147 18.21 -3.71 7.74
CA LEU A 147 18.00 -4.49 8.97
C LEU A 147 19.31 -4.56 9.74
N GLN A 148 19.31 -4.12 11.00
CA GLN A 148 20.45 -4.24 11.91
C GLN A 148 20.78 -5.72 12.11
N ASP A 149 22.04 -6.07 11.85
CA ASP A 149 22.64 -7.35 12.18
C ASP A 149 22.41 -7.67 13.66
N SER A 150 21.53 -8.64 13.92
CA SER A 150 21.50 -9.32 15.21
C SER A 150 22.56 -10.42 15.17
N GLN A 151 23.62 -10.15 15.92
CA GLN A 151 24.77 -11.01 16.20
C GLN A 151 24.44 -12.51 16.28
N LYS A 152 25.11 -13.30 15.44
CA LYS A 152 25.68 -14.59 15.86
C LYS A 152 27.16 -14.60 15.52
N ALA A 153 27.93 -14.16 16.51
CA ALA A 153 29.34 -14.49 16.61
C ALA A 153 29.46 -15.96 17.03
N GLY A 154 30.32 -16.73 16.36
CA GLY A 154 30.74 -18.04 16.85
C GLY A 154 31.32 -18.94 15.77
N GLY A 155 32.65 -19.07 15.77
CA GLY A 155 33.36 -20.26 15.29
C GLY A 155 33.93 -20.17 13.87
N ALA A 156 35.16 -19.66 13.77
CA ALA A 156 36.07 -20.03 12.69
C ALA A 156 36.85 -21.26 13.17
N GLU A 157 36.75 -22.38 12.45
CA GLU A 157 37.80 -23.40 12.41
C GLU A 157 37.93 -23.92 10.97
N ASP A 158 39.18 -24.01 10.55
CA ASP A 158 39.68 -24.44 9.26
C ASP A 158 39.30 -25.89 8.93
N GLU A 159 38.90 -26.20 7.69
CA GLU A 159 39.29 -27.44 7.02
C GLU A 159 39.55 -27.20 5.53
N GLN A 160 40.72 -27.66 5.10
CA GLN A 160 41.28 -27.64 3.75
C GLN A 160 40.75 -28.81 2.89
N GLU A 161 40.68 -28.54 1.58
CA GLU A 161 40.84 -29.46 0.44
C GLU A 161 39.84 -30.62 0.27
N ASN A 162 39.10 -30.62 -0.84
CA ASN A 162 39.24 -31.62 -1.92
C ASN A 162 38.37 -31.22 -3.14
N GLU A 163 39.04 -30.93 -4.25
CA GLU A 163 38.48 -31.05 -5.59
C GLU A 163 38.60 -32.53 -6.00
N ASP A 164 37.47 -33.16 -6.31
CA ASP A 164 37.26 -34.10 -7.43
C ASP A 164 36.15 -35.13 -7.11
N ASP A 165 35.30 -35.34 -8.12
CA ASP A 165 34.37 -36.45 -8.37
C ASP A 165 33.19 -36.68 -7.39
N GLU A 166 32.00 -36.18 -7.77
CA GLU A 166 30.79 -37.01 -7.99
C GLU A 166 29.83 -36.26 -8.94
N GLU A 167 29.99 -36.48 -10.25
CA GLU A 167 28.89 -36.25 -11.21
C GLU A 167 27.86 -37.39 -11.08
N GLU A 168 26.59 -37.03 -11.29
CA GLU A 168 25.41 -37.92 -11.47
C GLU A 168 24.59 -38.32 -10.22
N ARG A 169 24.01 -37.34 -9.50
CA ARG A 169 22.67 -37.51 -8.90
C ARG A 169 21.87 -36.26 -8.46
N ASP A 170 22.16 -35.05 -8.93
CA ASP A 170 21.52 -33.82 -8.41
C ASP A 170 20.23 -33.34 -9.11
N GLY A 171 19.50 -34.22 -9.79
CA GLY A 171 18.26 -33.83 -10.46
C GLY A 171 17.04 -33.67 -9.53
N GLU A 172 16.99 -34.45 -8.45
CA GLU A 172 15.78 -34.58 -7.60
C GLU A 172 15.97 -33.93 -6.21
N GLU A 173 17.21 -33.84 -5.69
CA GLU A 173 17.49 -33.23 -4.37
C GLU A 173 17.56 -31.69 -4.42
N GLU A 174 17.90 -31.09 -5.57
CA GLU A 174 17.82 -29.63 -5.77
C GLU A 174 16.35 -29.13 -5.85
N GLU A 175 15.41 -29.96 -6.32
CA GLU A 175 14.00 -29.59 -6.48
C GLU A 175 13.29 -29.40 -5.12
N GLU A 176 13.53 -30.29 -4.15
CA GLU A 176 12.95 -30.16 -2.79
C GLU A 176 13.60 -28.99 -1.98
N ALA A 177 14.88 -28.71 -2.22
CA ALA A 177 15.60 -27.61 -1.60
C ALA A 177 15.21 -26.22 -2.18
N GLU A 178 14.81 -26.16 -3.44
CA GLU A 178 14.29 -24.93 -4.06
C GLU A 178 12.83 -24.66 -3.70
N GLU A 179 11.96 -25.67 -3.62
CA GLU A 179 10.54 -25.50 -3.22
C GLU A 179 10.40 -25.00 -1.78
N SER A 180 11.18 -25.56 -0.85
CA SER A 180 11.22 -25.11 0.56
C SER A 180 11.69 -23.65 0.71
N ASN A 181 12.50 -23.15 -0.22
CA ASN A 181 13.00 -21.77 -0.21
C ASN A 181 11.96 -20.74 -0.71
N VAL A 182 10.98 -21.15 -1.52
CA VAL A 182 9.96 -20.23 -2.06
C VAL A 182 9.00 -19.75 -0.98
N GLU A 183 8.64 -20.63 -0.04
CA GLU A 183 7.78 -20.27 1.09
C GLU A 183 8.43 -19.21 1.99
N ASP A 184 9.75 -19.29 2.21
CA ASP A 184 10.51 -18.30 2.99
C ASP A 184 10.60 -16.93 2.31
N LEU A 185 10.48 -16.89 0.97
CA LEU A 185 10.54 -15.65 0.18
C LEU A 185 9.15 -15.02 -0.04
N LEU A 186 8.08 -15.71 0.32
CA LEU A 186 6.71 -15.23 0.19
C LEU A 186 6.41 -14.17 1.26
N GLU A 187 6.12 -12.94 0.83
CA GLU A 187 5.62 -11.89 1.72
C GLU A 187 4.15 -11.60 1.40
N ASN A 188 3.33 -11.62 2.45
CA ASN A 188 1.92 -11.27 2.41
C ASN A 188 1.68 -10.08 3.35
N ASN A 189 1.33 -8.93 2.78
CA ASN A 189 0.96 -7.74 3.55
C ASN A 189 -0.42 -7.28 3.12
N TRP A 190 -1.46 -7.78 3.80
CA TRP A 190 -2.86 -7.50 3.46
C TRP A 190 -3.55 -6.83 4.63
N ASN A 191 -3.72 -5.50 4.60
CA ASN A 191 -4.52 -4.79 5.60
C ASN A 191 -5.99 -5.25 5.60
N ILE A 192 -6.58 -5.51 4.42
CA ILE A 192 -7.98 -5.99 4.31
C ILE A 192 -8.21 -7.32 5.05
N LEU A 193 -7.17 -8.15 5.19
CA LEU A 193 -7.23 -9.41 5.93
C LEU A 193 -7.59 -9.19 7.39
N GLN A 194 -7.06 -8.13 8.00
CA GLN A 194 -7.23 -7.86 9.44
C GLN A 194 -8.69 -7.59 9.80
N PHE A 195 -9.50 -7.16 8.83
CA PHE A 195 -10.94 -6.91 8.99
C PHE A 195 -11.79 -8.18 8.89
N LEU A 196 -11.22 -9.31 8.47
CA LEU A 196 -11.93 -10.59 8.52
C LEU A 196 -11.94 -11.15 9.95
N PRO A 197 -13.00 -11.87 10.36
CA PRO A 197 -13.05 -12.54 11.65
C PRO A 197 -11.92 -13.54 11.84
N GLN A 198 -11.33 -13.56 13.04
CA GLN A 198 -10.42 -14.65 13.42
C GLN A 198 -11.19 -15.95 13.66
N ALA A 199 -12.48 -15.85 14.01
CA ALA A 199 -13.41 -16.96 14.13
C ALA A 199 -13.48 -17.78 12.83
N ALA A 200 -13.64 -19.09 12.98
CA ALA A 200 -13.59 -20.06 11.88
C ALA A 200 -12.36 -19.97 10.97
N SER A 201 -11.27 -19.35 11.43
CA SER A 201 -10.00 -19.27 10.71
C SER A 201 -10.11 -18.53 9.37
N CYS A 202 -11.04 -17.56 9.22
CA CYS A 202 -11.23 -16.84 7.95
C CYS A 202 -9.94 -16.17 7.47
N GLN A 203 -9.16 -15.60 8.39
CA GLN A 203 -7.88 -14.97 8.05
C GLN A 203 -6.85 -15.99 7.50
N ASN A 204 -6.68 -17.13 8.17
CA ASN A 204 -5.76 -18.17 7.69
C ASN A 204 -6.20 -18.73 6.34
N TYR A 205 -7.51 -18.93 6.16
CA TYR A 205 -8.05 -19.37 4.88
C TYR A 205 -7.84 -18.36 3.75
N PHE A 206 -7.89 -17.06 4.05
CA PHE A 206 -7.61 -16.02 3.06
C PHE A 206 -6.16 -16.12 2.60
N LEU A 207 -5.22 -16.17 3.56
CA LEU A 207 -3.81 -16.32 3.27
C LEU A 207 -3.54 -17.60 2.48
N MET A 208 -4.15 -18.71 2.86
CA MET A 208 -3.96 -19.99 2.17
C MET A 208 -4.36 -19.93 0.69
N ILE A 209 -5.52 -19.35 0.35
CA ILE A 209 -5.95 -19.23 -1.06
C ILE A 209 -5.05 -18.26 -1.83
N VAL A 210 -4.76 -17.09 -1.26
CA VAL A 210 -3.96 -16.05 -1.94
C VAL A 210 -2.52 -16.53 -2.14
N SER A 211 -1.90 -17.11 -1.11
CA SER A 211 -0.55 -17.68 -1.18
C SER A 211 -0.48 -18.84 -2.17
N ALA A 212 -1.46 -19.76 -2.17
CA ALA A 212 -1.49 -20.86 -3.12
C ALA A 212 -1.52 -20.36 -4.57
N TYR A 213 -2.30 -19.32 -4.86
CA TYR A 213 -2.31 -18.69 -6.17
C TYR A 213 -0.96 -18.06 -6.54
N ILE A 214 -0.38 -17.26 -5.63
CA ILE A 214 0.91 -16.59 -5.85
C ILE A 214 2.01 -17.61 -6.16
N VAL A 215 2.11 -18.65 -5.33
CA VAL A 215 3.13 -19.70 -5.43
C VAL A 215 2.94 -20.50 -6.72
N ALA A 216 1.72 -20.96 -7.02
CA ALA A 216 1.45 -21.75 -8.22
C ALA A 216 1.79 -20.97 -9.51
N VAL A 217 1.39 -19.71 -9.61
CA VAL A 217 1.69 -18.88 -10.78
C VAL A 217 3.19 -18.59 -10.90
N TYR A 218 3.86 -18.38 -9.77
CA TYR A 218 5.31 -18.17 -9.75
C TYR A 218 6.09 -19.40 -10.19
N HIS A 219 5.76 -20.60 -9.72
CA HIS A 219 6.40 -21.84 -10.18
C HIS A 219 6.20 -22.03 -11.69
N CYS A 220 4.98 -21.85 -12.19
CA CYS A 220 4.72 -21.92 -13.63
C CYS A 220 5.55 -20.89 -14.42
N MET A 221 5.69 -19.67 -13.90
CA MET A 221 6.53 -18.63 -14.48
C MET A 221 8.01 -19.07 -14.53
N LYS A 222 8.53 -19.63 -13.43
CA LYS A 222 9.92 -20.11 -13.33
C LYS A 222 10.19 -21.27 -14.28
N ASP A 223 9.29 -22.23 -14.37
CA ASP A 223 9.40 -23.36 -15.29
C ASP A 223 9.41 -22.89 -16.76
N GLY A 224 8.56 -21.93 -17.10
CA GLY A 224 8.53 -21.32 -18.42
C GLY A 224 9.85 -20.64 -18.78
N LEU A 225 10.51 -20.00 -17.80
CA LEU A 225 11.83 -19.40 -17.98
C LEU A 225 12.93 -20.45 -18.14
N ARG A 226 12.91 -21.54 -17.34
CA ARG A 226 13.85 -22.67 -17.45
C ARG A 226 13.79 -23.31 -18.83
N ARG A 227 12.58 -23.61 -19.32
CA ARG A 227 12.37 -24.22 -20.66
C ARG A 227 12.79 -23.32 -21.83
N SER A 228 12.89 -22.00 -21.59
CA SER A 228 13.29 -21.02 -22.61
C SER A 228 14.80 -20.69 -22.56
N ALA A 229 15.57 -21.29 -21.65
CA ALA A 229 17.00 -21.07 -21.54
C ALA A 229 17.75 -21.65 -22.77
N PRO A 230 18.74 -20.94 -23.34
CA PRO A 230 19.53 -21.46 -24.46
C PRO A 230 20.29 -22.72 -24.03
N GLY A 231 20.04 -23.85 -24.71
CA GLY A 231 20.70 -25.14 -24.43
C GLY A 231 19.72 -26.31 -24.21
N SER A 232 18.46 -26.03 -23.88
CA SER A 232 17.42 -27.06 -23.72
C SER A 232 16.76 -27.36 -25.08
N THR A 233 17.09 -28.47 -25.72
CA THR A 233 16.40 -28.93 -26.94
C THR A 233 14.98 -29.39 -26.58
N PRO A 234 13.91 -28.76 -27.12
CA PRO A 234 12.56 -29.20 -26.83
C PRO A 234 12.28 -30.53 -27.56
N VAL A 235 12.02 -31.60 -26.82
CA VAL A 235 11.48 -32.84 -27.38
C VAL A 235 10.09 -32.55 -27.92
N ARG A 236 9.98 -32.44 -29.24
CA ARG A 236 8.75 -32.12 -29.94
C ARG A 236 7.80 -33.33 -29.89
N ARG A 237 6.84 -33.36 -28.97
CA ARG A 237 5.67 -34.27 -29.11
C ARG A 237 4.84 -33.81 -30.30
N ARG A 238 4.73 -34.66 -31.33
CA ARG A 238 3.86 -34.43 -32.50
C ARG A 238 2.39 -34.40 -32.06
N GLY A 239 1.79 -33.22 -32.05
CA GLY A 239 0.34 -32.99 -31.99
C GLY A 239 -0.08 -32.06 -33.11
N ALA A 240 -1.19 -32.37 -33.78
CA ALA A 240 -1.63 -31.76 -35.03
C ALA A 240 -1.94 -30.26 -34.90
N SER A 241 -1.47 -29.49 -35.87
CA SER A 241 -1.61 -28.05 -35.99
C SER A 241 -3.02 -27.63 -36.47
N GLN A 242 -3.68 -26.76 -35.71
CA GLN A 242 -4.51 -25.71 -36.30
C GLN A 242 -4.04 -24.37 -35.70
N LEU A 243 -3.55 -23.50 -36.59
CA LEU A 243 -3.15 -22.13 -36.31
C LEU A 243 -4.41 -21.25 -36.32
N SER A 244 -4.78 -20.70 -35.18
CA SER A 244 -5.58 -19.47 -35.09
C SER A 244 -4.63 -18.32 -34.75
N GLN A 245 -4.65 -17.28 -35.59
CA GLN A 245 -4.03 -15.99 -35.29
C GLN A 245 -4.80 -15.34 -34.14
N GLU A 246 -4.14 -15.12 -33.00
CA GLU A 246 -4.69 -14.32 -31.91
C GLU A 246 -3.77 -13.15 -31.55
N ALA A 247 -4.43 -12.12 -31.03
CA ALA A 247 -4.06 -10.73 -31.04
C ALA A 247 -2.85 -10.36 -30.17
N GLU A 248 -2.13 -9.32 -30.60
CA GLU A 248 -1.18 -8.57 -29.77
C GLU A 248 -1.91 -7.99 -28.55
N GLY A 249 -1.66 -8.56 -27.37
CA GLY A 249 -2.16 -7.98 -26.12
C GLY A 249 -1.83 -8.80 -24.88
N ALA A 250 -0.65 -8.57 -24.29
CA ALA A 250 -0.43 -8.45 -22.84
C ALA A 250 1.07 -8.35 -22.57
N VAL A 251 1.44 -7.45 -21.66
CA VAL A 251 2.81 -7.14 -21.28
C VAL A 251 3.47 -8.36 -20.64
N GLY A 252 4.47 -8.96 -21.30
CA GLY A 252 5.51 -9.79 -20.67
C GLY A 252 5.16 -11.23 -20.26
N ALA A 253 3.89 -11.64 -20.27
CA ALA A 253 3.47 -13.00 -19.89
C ALA A 253 3.65 -14.02 -21.04
N LEU A 254 4.19 -15.21 -20.73
CA LEU A 254 4.23 -16.32 -21.68
C LEU A 254 2.81 -16.87 -21.87
N PRO A 255 2.35 -17.15 -23.11
CA PRO A 255 1.00 -17.69 -23.34
C PRO A 255 0.65 -18.92 -22.51
N GLY A 256 1.63 -19.81 -22.28
CA GLY A 256 1.44 -21.01 -21.43
C GLY A 256 1.19 -20.70 -19.94
N MET A 257 1.68 -19.57 -19.43
CA MET A 257 1.45 -19.13 -18.05
C MET A 257 0.02 -18.59 -17.89
N ILE A 258 -0.49 -17.89 -18.90
CA ILE A 258 -1.87 -17.39 -18.93
C ILE A 258 -2.86 -18.56 -18.92
N THR A 259 -2.64 -19.56 -19.77
CA THR A 259 -3.51 -20.74 -19.80
C THR A 259 -3.45 -21.51 -18.49
N PHE A 260 -2.24 -21.67 -17.92
CA PHE A 260 -2.08 -22.32 -16.62
C PHE A 260 -2.83 -21.58 -15.50
N SER A 261 -2.67 -20.26 -15.37
CA SER A 261 -3.34 -19.50 -14.31
C SER A 261 -4.87 -19.56 -14.45
N GLN A 262 -5.37 -19.50 -15.68
CA GLN A 262 -6.79 -19.66 -15.97
C GLN A 262 -7.32 -21.05 -15.58
N ASP A 263 -6.61 -22.12 -15.95
CA ASP A 263 -6.99 -23.51 -15.64
C ASP A 263 -6.88 -23.82 -14.14
N TYR A 264 -5.83 -23.33 -13.48
CA TYR A 264 -5.63 -23.49 -12.04
C TYR A 264 -6.77 -22.82 -11.25
N VAL A 265 -7.15 -21.59 -11.62
CA VAL A 265 -8.26 -20.88 -10.99
C VAL A 265 -9.58 -21.61 -11.26
N ALA A 266 -9.84 -22.01 -12.50
CA ALA A 266 -11.09 -22.64 -12.90
C ALA A 266 -11.33 -24.01 -12.25
N ASN A 267 -10.26 -24.73 -11.89
CA ASN A 267 -10.34 -26.10 -11.40
C ASN A 267 -9.96 -26.20 -9.92
N GLU A 268 -8.66 -26.20 -9.61
CA GLU A 268 -8.15 -26.52 -8.27
C GLU A 268 -8.50 -25.44 -7.24
N LEU A 269 -8.23 -24.17 -7.57
CA LEU A 269 -8.50 -23.06 -6.66
C LEU A 269 -10.00 -22.90 -6.40
N THR A 270 -10.82 -23.07 -7.44
CA THR A 270 -12.28 -23.05 -7.34
C THR A 270 -12.76 -24.11 -6.34
N GLN A 271 -12.34 -25.37 -6.47
CA GLN A 271 -12.75 -26.44 -5.56
C GLN A 271 -12.33 -26.17 -4.11
N SER A 272 -11.09 -25.71 -3.91
CA SER A 272 -10.57 -25.33 -2.59
C SER A 272 -11.41 -24.20 -1.97
N PHE A 273 -11.67 -23.13 -2.73
CA PHE A 273 -12.42 -21.96 -2.28
C PHE A 273 -13.88 -22.30 -1.95
N PHE A 274 -14.56 -23.13 -2.75
CA PHE A 274 -15.89 -23.63 -2.42
C PHE A 274 -15.90 -24.41 -1.10
N THR A 275 -14.96 -25.32 -0.92
CA THR A 275 -14.86 -26.15 0.30
C THR A 275 -14.65 -25.29 1.54
N ILE A 276 -13.76 -24.30 1.44
CA ILE A 276 -13.46 -23.37 2.53
C ILE A 276 -14.67 -22.50 2.85
N THR A 277 -15.32 -21.93 1.83
CA THR A 277 -16.51 -21.09 2.00
C THR A 277 -17.63 -21.86 2.69
N GLN A 278 -17.87 -23.12 2.30
CA GLN A 278 -18.82 -24.00 2.98
C GLN A 278 -18.42 -24.29 4.44
N LYS A 279 -17.12 -24.47 4.73
CA LYS A 279 -16.62 -24.64 6.12
C LYS A 279 -16.89 -23.40 6.96
N ILE A 280 -16.65 -22.20 6.42
CA ILE A 280 -16.93 -20.92 7.09
C ILE A 280 -18.44 -20.81 7.35
N GLN A 281 -19.28 -21.01 6.33
CA GLN A 281 -20.74 -20.92 6.44
C GLN A 281 -21.32 -21.91 7.47
N LYS A 282 -20.76 -23.12 7.57
CA LYS A 282 -21.17 -24.12 8.57
C LYS A 282 -20.77 -23.74 10.00
N LYS A 283 -19.58 -23.18 10.18
CA LYS A 283 -19.07 -22.79 11.50
C LYS A 283 -19.64 -21.46 11.98
N VAL A 284 -19.99 -20.58 11.05
CA VAL A 284 -20.40 -19.20 11.33
C VAL A 284 -21.55 -18.85 10.39
N THR A 285 -22.75 -18.84 10.95
CA THR A 285 -23.93 -18.35 10.24
C THR A 285 -24.08 -16.86 10.53
N GLY A 286 -23.93 -16.02 9.50
CA GLY A 286 -24.21 -14.59 9.61
C GLY A 286 -25.72 -14.36 9.84
N SER A 287 -26.07 -13.38 10.67
CA SER A 287 -27.47 -12.97 10.83
C SER A 287 -27.91 -12.16 9.60
N ARG A 288 -28.68 -12.78 8.69
CA ARG A 288 -29.09 -12.20 7.39
C ARG A 288 -29.93 -10.92 7.51
N ASN A 289 -30.50 -10.67 8.69
CA ASN A 289 -31.44 -9.55 8.94
C ASN A 289 -30.94 -8.56 10.01
N SER A 290 -29.66 -8.62 10.39
CA SER A 290 -29.12 -7.68 11.38
C SER A 290 -28.80 -6.34 10.72
N THR A 291 -29.44 -5.28 11.20
CA THR A 291 -29.06 -3.88 10.94
C THR A 291 -27.85 -3.46 11.77
N GLU A 292 -27.37 -4.33 12.66
CA GLU A 292 -26.26 -4.12 13.58
C GLU A 292 -25.02 -4.89 13.12
N LEU A 293 -23.85 -4.33 13.44
CA LEU A 293 -22.54 -4.94 13.26
C LEU A 293 -22.48 -6.29 14.00
N SER A 294 -21.98 -7.32 13.32
CA SER A 294 -21.74 -8.60 13.99
C SER A 294 -20.51 -8.48 14.89
N GLU A 295 -20.64 -8.86 16.16
CA GLU A 295 -19.54 -8.90 17.16
C GLU A 295 -18.36 -9.78 16.73
N MET A 296 -18.55 -10.60 15.69
CA MET A 296 -17.51 -11.48 15.15
C MET A 296 -16.45 -10.72 14.34
N PHE A 297 -16.77 -9.54 13.84
CA PHE A 297 -15.84 -8.73 13.07
C PHE A 297 -15.05 -7.80 13.99
N PRO A 298 -13.73 -7.69 13.81
CA PRO A 298 -12.93 -6.75 14.57
C PRO A 298 -13.29 -5.30 14.19
N VAL A 299 -13.38 -4.44 15.19
CA VAL A 299 -13.52 -2.99 14.99
C VAL A 299 -12.12 -2.38 15.06
N LEU A 300 -11.55 -2.12 13.89
CA LEU A 300 -10.23 -1.55 13.73
C LEU A 300 -10.34 -0.06 13.35
N PRO A 301 -9.24 0.71 13.47
CA PRO A 301 -9.16 2.06 12.93
C PRO A 301 -9.57 2.08 11.46
N GLY A 302 -10.49 2.97 11.11
CA GLY A 302 -11.01 3.08 9.75
C GLY A 302 -12.18 2.13 9.42
N SER A 303 -12.59 1.25 10.35
CA SER A 303 -13.84 0.49 10.20
C SER A 303 -15.03 1.43 10.03
N HIS A 304 -15.76 1.26 8.92
CA HIS A 304 -16.94 2.06 8.59
C HIS A 304 -18.04 1.26 7.89
N LEU A 305 -17.77 0.01 7.50
CA LEU A 305 -18.74 -0.88 6.88
C LEU A 305 -19.48 -1.67 7.96
N LEU A 306 -20.77 -1.91 7.73
CA LEU A 306 -21.61 -2.76 8.55
C LEU A 306 -21.44 -4.23 8.10
N LEU A 307 -20.43 -4.90 8.64
CA LEU A 307 -20.12 -6.29 8.29
C LEU A 307 -20.93 -7.26 9.18
N ASN A 308 -21.67 -8.16 8.54
CA ASN A 308 -22.55 -9.12 9.23
C ASN A 308 -22.41 -10.58 8.76
N ASN A 309 -21.85 -10.82 7.57
CA ASN A 309 -21.73 -12.14 6.95
C ASN A 309 -20.26 -12.49 6.64
N PRO A 310 -19.60 -13.28 7.49
CA PRO A 310 -18.19 -13.65 7.32
C PRO A 310 -17.88 -14.39 6.02
N ALA A 311 -18.77 -15.27 5.57
CA ALA A 311 -18.56 -16.00 4.31
C ALA A 311 -18.62 -15.06 3.11
N LEU A 312 -19.55 -14.10 3.12
CA LEU A 312 -19.68 -13.09 2.06
C LEU A 312 -18.46 -12.18 1.99
N GLU A 313 -17.99 -11.64 3.12
CA GLU A 313 -16.80 -10.77 3.14
C GLU A 313 -15.53 -11.54 2.75
N PHE A 314 -15.41 -12.79 3.20
CA PHE A 314 -14.34 -13.68 2.77
C PHE A 314 -14.30 -13.84 1.25
N ILE A 315 -15.46 -14.12 0.62
CA ILE A 315 -15.57 -14.23 -0.84
C ILE A 315 -15.09 -12.93 -1.51
N LYS A 316 -15.63 -11.79 -1.08
CA LYS A 316 -15.30 -10.49 -1.67
C LYS A 316 -13.80 -10.18 -1.60
N TYR A 317 -13.16 -10.43 -0.47
CA TYR A 317 -11.78 -10.01 -0.26
C TYR A 317 -10.82 -10.87 -1.10
N VAL A 318 -11.02 -12.20 -1.09
CA VAL A 318 -10.23 -13.12 -1.92
C VAL A 318 -10.45 -12.84 -3.41
N CYS A 319 -11.70 -12.73 -3.86
CA CYS A 319 -11.99 -12.40 -5.26
C CYS A 319 -11.42 -11.05 -5.68
N LYS A 320 -11.42 -10.05 -4.77
CA LYS A 320 -10.81 -8.75 -5.05
C LYS A 320 -9.30 -8.87 -5.26
N VAL A 321 -8.59 -9.64 -4.44
CA VAL A 321 -7.15 -9.88 -4.61
C VAL A 321 -6.86 -10.64 -5.91
N LEU A 322 -7.61 -11.72 -6.20
CA LEU A 322 -7.43 -12.47 -7.45
C LEU A 322 -7.72 -11.61 -8.69
N SER A 323 -8.66 -10.66 -8.61
CA SER A 323 -8.97 -9.73 -9.71
C SER A 323 -7.84 -8.75 -10.05
N LEU A 324 -6.77 -8.68 -9.24
CA LEU A 324 -5.57 -7.89 -9.57
C LEU A 324 -4.83 -8.48 -10.78
N ASP A 325 -4.95 -9.78 -11.02
CA ASP A 325 -4.43 -10.40 -12.25
C ASP A 325 -5.48 -10.33 -13.36
N THR A 326 -5.22 -9.46 -14.34
CA THR A 326 -6.12 -9.23 -15.47
C THR A 326 -6.33 -10.47 -16.33
N ASN A 327 -5.40 -11.43 -16.31
CA ASN A 327 -5.45 -12.63 -17.16
C ASN A 327 -6.53 -13.63 -16.72
N ILE A 328 -6.96 -13.58 -15.44
CA ILE A 328 -7.93 -14.52 -14.86
C ILE A 328 -9.29 -13.87 -14.57
N THR A 329 -9.53 -12.66 -15.06
CA THR A 329 -10.73 -11.86 -14.76
C THR A 329 -12.03 -12.64 -14.99
N ASN A 330 -12.14 -13.39 -16.10
CA ASN A 330 -13.35 -14.15 -16.44
C ASN A 330 -13.60 -15.32 -15.49
N GLN A 331 -12.53 -16.02 -15.11
CA GLN A 331 -12.54 -17.16 -14.20
C GLN A 331 -12.93 -16.68 -12.79
N VAL A 332 -12.36 -15.57 -12.33
CA VAL A 332 -12.71 -14.94 -11.05
C VAL A 332 -14.16 -14.46 -11.04
N ASN A 333 -14.66 -13.86 -12.13
CA ASN A 333 -16.06 -13.43 -12.22
C ASN A 333 -17.03 -14.61 -12.15
N LYS A 334 -16.71 -15.71 -12.85
CA LYS A 334 -17.50 -16.96 -12.78
C LYS A 334 -17.49 -17.54 -11.36
N LEU A 335 -16.30 -17.66 -10.76
CA LEU A 335 -16.11 -18.13 -9.40
C LEU A 335 -16.89 -17.29 -8.38
N ASN A 336 -16.78 -15.96 -8.46
CA ASN A 336 -17.50 -15.04 -7.59
C ASN A 336 -19.01 -15.24 -7.69
N ARG A 337 -19.56 -15.29 -8.91
CA ARG A 337 -21.00 -15.56 -9.12
C ARG A 337 -21.44 -16.88 -8.49
N ASP A 338 -20.67 -17.95 -8.72
CA ASP A 338 -21.05 -19.27 -8.26
C ASP A 338 -20.91 -19.39 -6.71
N LEU A 339 -19.95 -18.67 -6.09
CA LEU A 339 -19.81 -18.55 -4.63
C LEU A 339 -20.89 -17.65 -3.99
N LEU A 340 -21.29 -16.56 -4.64
CA LEU A 340 -22.38 -15.71 -4.17
C LEU A 340 -23.71 -16.48 -4.12
N ARG A 341 -23.95 -17.37 -5.09
CA ARG A 341 -25.10 -18.30 -5.07
C ARG A 341 -25.04 -19.26 -3.88
N LEU A 342 -23.86 -19.72 -3.47
CA LEU A 342 -23.70 -20.60 -2.31
C LEU A 342 -24.09 -19.90 -1.00
N VAL A 343 -23.81 -18.59 -0.88
CA VAL A 343 -24.21 -17.77 0.28
C VAL A 343 -25.58 -17.11 0.10
N ASP A 344 -26.28 -17.42 -0.99
CA ASP A 344 -27.63 -16.93 -1.32
C ASP A 344 -27.68 -15.38 -1.38
N VAL A 345 -26.71 -14.80 -2.08
CA VAL A 345 -26.58 -13.36 -2.36
C VAL A 345 -26.62 -13.14 -3.87
N GLY A 346 -27.38 -12.15 -4.33
CA GLY A 346 -27.49 -11.82 -5.75
C GLY A 346 -26.24 -11.15 -6.29
N GLU A 347 -25.80 -11.52 -7.49
CA GLU A 347 -24.55 -10.99 -8.11
C GLU A 347 -24.58 -9.47 -8.36
N PHE A 348 -25.77 -8.90 -8.54
CA PHE A 348 -25.98 -7.47 -8.75
C PHE A 348 -26.46 -6.72 -7.50
N SER A 349 -26.46 -7.38 -6.34
CA SER A 349 -26.83 -6.74 -5.09
C SER A 349 -25.74 -5.75 -4.64
N GLU A 350 -26.14 -4.68 -3.97
CA GLU A 350 -25.20 -3.74 -3.35
C GLU A 350 -24.30 -4.41 -2.32
N GLU A 351 -24.84 -5.41 -1.60
CA GLU A 351 -24.08 -6.20 -0.63
C GLU A 351 -23.07 -7.15 -1.28
N ALA A 352 -23.13 -7.47 -2.58
CA ALA A 352 -22.13 -8.29 -3.25
C ALA A 352 -20.88 -7.51 -3.67
N GLN A 353 -20.99 -6.18 -3.78
CA GLN A 353 -19.89 -5.34 -4.23
C GLN A 353 -18.79 -5.24 -3.17
N PHE A 354 -17.54 -5.46 -3.58
CA PHE A 354 -16.40 -5.20 -2.71
C PHE A 354 -16.30 -3.70 -2.40
N ARG A 355 -16.21 -3.37 -1.11
CA ARG A 355 -15.86 -2.05 -0.59
C ARG A 355 -14.69 -2.24 0.35
N ASP A 356 -13.68 -1.38 0.26
CA ASP A 356 -12.52 -1.44 1.17
C ASP A 356 -13.03 -1.28 2.62
N PRO A 357 -12.79 -2.24 3.54
CA PRO A 357 -13.24 -2.12 4.92
C PRO A 357 -12.52 -1.03 5.70
N CYS A 358 -11.33 -0.63 5.26
CA CYS A 358 -10.48 0.34 5.94
C CYS A 358 -10.55 1.71 5.27
N ARG A 359 -11.27 2.65 5.89
CA ARG A 359 -11.23 4.04 5.47
C ARG A 359 -10.01 4.73 6.08
N SER A 360 -8.94 4.82 5.30
CA SER A 360 -7.67 5.40 5.76
C SER A 360 -7.77 6.89 6.07
N TYR A 361 -6.94 7.32 7.02
CA TYR A 361 -6.72 8.73 7.30
C TYR A 361 -5.23 9.03 7.38
N VAL A 362 -4.74 9.79 6.40
CA VAL A 362 -3.32 10.07 6.25
C VAL A 362 -2.99 11.46 6.76
N LEU A 363 -2.08 11.54 7.72
CA LEU A 363 -1.46 12.78 8.14
C LEU A 363 -0.29 13.12 7.20
N PRO A 364 -0.32 14.27 6.51
CA PRO A 364 0.74 14.62 5.58
C PRO A 364 2.01 15.04 6.32
N GLU A 365 3.16 14.59 5.81
CA GLU A 365 4.49 15.12 6.15
C GLU A 365 4.88 14.98 7.64
N VAL A 366 4.42 13.96 8.36
CA VAL A 366 4.81 13.71 9.76
C VAL A 366 6.33 13.50 9.88
N ILE A 367 6.96 14.26 10.78
CA ILE A 367 8.42 14.28 10.98
C ILE A 367 8.77 13.52 12.26
N CYS A 368 9.63 12.52 12.15
CA CYS A 368 10.17 11.83 13.32
C CYS A 368 11.10 12.76 14.12
N ARG A 369 10.87 12.89 15.42
CA ARG A 369 11.71 13.73 16.30
C ARG A 369 13.12 13.17 16.47
N SER A 370 13.29 11.86 16.34
CA SER A 370 14.56 11.16 16.56
C SER A 370 15.49 11.20 15.34
N CYS A 371 14.96 11.01 14.13
CA CYS A 371 15.79 10.92 12.91
C CYS A 371 15.45 11.95 11.82
N ASN A 372 14.49 12.87 12.07
CA ASN A 372 13.98 13.86 11.11
C ASN A 372 13.35 13.29 9.82
N PHE A 373 13.15 11.98 9.73
CA PHE A 373 12.51 11.37 8.58
C PHE A 373 11.07 11.88 8.45
N CYS A 374 10.76 12.44 7.28
CA CYS A 374 9.47 13.05 6.95
C CYS A 374 8.70 12.10 6.03
N ARG A 375 7.49 11.71 6.45
CA ARG A 375 6.62 10.85 5.66
C ARG A 375 5.17 11.15 5.93
N ASP A 376 4.33 10.81 4.97
CA ASP A 376 2.90 10.69 5.25
C ASP A 376 2.69 9.47 6.17
N LEU A 377 1.77 9.59 7.12
CA LEU A 377 1.47 8.58 8.13
C LEU A 377 -0.01 8.22 8.08
N ASP A 378 -0.32 6.98 7.72
CA ASP A 378 -1.69 6.46 7.71
C ASP A 378 -2.07 5.94 9.09
N LEU A 379 -2.93 6.67 9.80
CA LEU A 379 -3.30 6.34 11.17
C LEU A 379 -4.08 5.03 11.29
N CYS A 380 -4.70 4.59 10.19
CA CYS A 380 -5.51 3.38 10.16
C CYS A 380 -4.69 2.14 9.76
N LYS A 381 -3.60 2.32 9.01
CA LYS A 381 -2.85 1.21 8.38
C LYS A 381 -1.41 1.06 8.90
N ASP A 382 -0.79 2.09 9.47
CA ASP A 382 0.62 2.08 9.93
C ASP A 382 0.79 1.72 11.43
N SER A 383 -0.19 1.06 12.05
CA SER A 383 -0.15 0.74 13.48
C SER A 383 0.73 -0.47 13.78
N SER A 384 1.62 -0.37 14.77
CA SER A 384 2.27 -1.53 15.36
C SER A 384 1.48 -1.99 16.59
N PHE A 385 1.08 -3.25 16.59
CA PHE A 385 0.46 -3.90 17.75
C PHE A 385 1.54 -4.56 18.62
N SER A 386 1.41 -4.44 19.93
CA SER A 386 2.08 -5.33 20.87
C SER A 386 1.18 -6.53 21.11
N GLU A 387 1.75 -7.74 21.06
CA GLU A 387 1.00 -9.00 21.22
C GLU A 387 0.30 -9.12 22.60
N ASP A 388 0.73 -8.33 23.59
CA ASP A 388 0.29 -8.48 24.98
C ASP A 388 -1.00 -7.72 25.35
N GLY A 389 -1.62 -6.96 24.44
CA GLY A 389 -2.92 -6.29 24.64
C GLY A 389 -2.99 -5.26 25.80
N ALA A 390 -1.94 -5.17 26.62
CA ALA A 390 -1.82 -4.29 27.78
C ALA A 390 -1.30 -2.90 27.40
N VAL A 391 -0.70 -2.75 26.22
CA VAL A 391 -0.12 -1.50 25.72
C VAL A 391 -0.95 -0.99 24.57
N LEU A 392 -1.34 0.28 24.63
CA LEU A 392 -2.04 0.95 23.53
C LEU A 392 -1.21 0.85 22.23
N PRO A 393 -1.88 0.70 21.07
CA PRO A 393 -1.19 0.63 19.79
C PRO A 393 -0.41 1.92 19.53
N GLN A 394 0.74 1.80 18.86
CA GLN A 394 1.64 2.92 18.58
C GLN A 394 1.94 3.01 17.08
N TRP A 395 2.39 4.19 16.66
CA TRP A 395 2.93 4.39 15.32
C TRP A 395 4.45 4.51 15.41
N LEU A 396 5.16 3.72 14.61
CA LEU A 396 6.62 3.74 14.57
C LEU A 396 7.14 4.49 13.34
N CYS A 397 8.32 5.10 13.50
CA CYS A 397 9.05 5.66 12.38
C CYS A 397 9.58 4.53 11.49
N SER A 398 9.22 4.54 10.20
CA SER A 398 9.69 3.54 9.23
C SER A 398 11.21 3.52 9.04
N ASN A 399 11.91 4.58 9.44
CA ASN A 399 13.37 4.68 9.31
C ASN A 399 14.11 4.19 10.56
N CYS A 400 13.77 4.69 11.76
CA CYS A 400 14.50 4.39 13.00
C CYS A 400 13.72 3.57 14.04
N GLN A 401 12.48 3.18 13.72
CA GLN A 401 11.56 2.45 14.62
C GLN A 401 11.23 3.15 15.94
N ALA A 402 11.65 4.41 16.12
CA ALA A 402 11.24 5.21 17.28
C ALA A 402 9.73 5.49 17.22
N PRO A 403 9.00 5.41 18.35
CA PRO A 403 7.58 5.70 18.40
C PRO A 403 7.32 7.19 18.17
N TYR A 404 6.27 7.50 17.42
CA TYR A 404 5.73 8.84 17.32
C TYR A 404 5.00 9.22 18.61
N ASP A 405 5.04 10.51 18.93
CA ASP A 405 4.36 11.05 20.10
C ASP A 405 2.84 11.13 19.84
N SER A 406 2.09 10.23 20.48
CA SER A 406 0.63 10.17 20.38
C SER A 406 -0.06 11.47 20.77
N SER A 407 0.48 12.23 21.74
CA SER A 407 -0.10 13.52 22.13
C SER A 407 0.02 14.56 21.01
N ALA A 408 1.14 14.56 20.30
CA ALA A 408 1.33 15.45 19.16
C ALA A 408 0.43 15.06 17.97
N ILE A 409 0.21 13.77 17.76
CA ILE A 409 -0.72 13.28 16.73
C ILE A 409 -2.16 13.67 17.10
N GLU A 410 -2.55 13.48 18.35
CA GLU A 410 -3.87 13.87 18.87
C GLU A 410 -4.11 15.38 18.65
N MET A 411 -3.16 16.23 19.02
CA MET A 411 -3.27 17.68 18.80
C MET A 411 -3.36 18.02 17.31
N THR A 412 -2.56 17.35 16.46
CA THR A 412 -2.63 17.54 15.00
C THR A 412 -4.02 17.18 14.46
N LEU A 413 -4.65 16.12 14.97
CA LEU A 413 -6.01 15.74 14.57
C LEU A 413 -7.05 16.79 14.99
N VAL A 414 -6.91 17.36 16.19
CA VAL A 414 -7.77 18.46 16.65
C VAL A 414 -7.59 19.69 15.76
N GLU A 415 -6.36 20.08 15.43
CA GLU A 415 -6.10 21.19 14.50
C GLU A 415 -6.71 20.94 13.11
N VAL A 416 -6.64 19.71 12.61
CA VAL A 416 -7.25 19.36 11.33
C VAL A 416 -8.77 19.41 11.41
N LEU A 417 -9.38 18.93 12.49
CA LEU A 417 -10.82 19.05 12.73
C LEU A 417 -11.25 20.53 12.74
N GLN A 418 -10.53 21.38 13.47
CA GLN A 418 -10.78 22.82 13.52
C GLN A 418 -10.65 23.48 12.14
N LYS A 419 -9.59 23.14 11.39
CA LYS A 419 -9.39 23.64 10.03
C LYS A 419 -10.54 23.25 9.11
N LYS A 420 -11.05 22.01 9.22
CA LYS A 420 -12.18 21.53 8.43
C LYS A 420 -13.49 22.20 8.85
N LEU A 421 -13.70 22.41 10.14
CA LEU A 421 -14.86 23.15 10.65
C LEU A 421 -14.85 24.60 10.14
N MET A 422 -13.70 25.25 10.16
CA MET A 422 -13.52 26.59 9.59
C MET A 422 -13.82 26.60 8.10
N ALA A 423 -13.30 25.63 7.34
CA ALA A 423 -13.58 25.51 5.91
C ALA A 423 -15.08 25.30 5.64
N PHE A 424 -15.76 24.48 6.44
CA PHE A 424 -17.21 24.28 6.35
C PHE A 424 -17.99 25.56 6.66
N THR A 425 -17.53 26.34 7.64
CA THR A 425 -18.18 27.60 8.06
C THR A 425 -18.02 28.71 7.01
N LEU A 426 -16.85 28.78 6.37
CA LEU A 426 -16.50 29.78 5.37
C LEU A 426 -16.79 29.36 3.93
N GLN A 427 -17.46 28.21 3.74
CA GLN A 427 -17.68 27.65 2.41
C GLN A 427 -18.50 28.59 1.52
N ASP A 428 -18.24 28.53 0.22
CA ASP A 428 -19.11 29.17 -0.76
C ASP A 428 -20.46 28.45 -0.85
N LEU A 429 -21.48 29.20 -1.26
CA LEU A 429 -22.77 28.66 -1.67
C LEU A 429 -22.93 28.76 -3.18
N VAL A 430 -23.42 27.71 -3.81
CA VAL A 430 -23.57 27.65 -5.28
C VAL A 430 -25.03 27.47 -5.66
N CYS A 431 -25.49 28.21 -6.66
CA CYS A 431 -26.86 28.06 -7.16
C CYS A 431 -27.06 26.74 -7.90
N LEU A 432 -28.14 26.02 -7.56
CA LEU A 432 -28.48 24.74 -8.21
C LEU A 432 -28.83 24.87 -9.69
N LYS A 433 -29.36 26.03 -10.12
CA LYS A 433 -29.77 26.26 -11.53
C LYS A 433 -28.61 26.75 -12.40
N CYS A 434 -28.02 27.90 -12.07
CA CYS A 434 -27.01 28.54 -12.93
C CYS A 434 -25.56 28.20 -12.57
N ARG A 435 -25.33 27.45 -11.48
CA ARG A 435 -23.99 27.14 -10.95
C ARG A 435 -23.14 28.36 -10.56
N GLY A 436 -23.74 29.54 -10.47
CA GLY A 436 -23.08 30.76 -10.00
C GLY A 436 -22.80 30.71 -8.50
N VAL A 437 -21.65 31.26 -8.08
CA VAL A 437 -21.25 31.43 -6.68
C VAL A 437 -22.04 32.58 -6.06
N LYS A 438 -22.43 32.43 -4.80
CA LYS A 438 -23.12 33.46 -4.05
C LYS A 438 -22.13 34.56 -3.61
N GLU A 439 -22.25 35.74 -4.20
CA GLU A 439 -21.33 36.87 -3.96
C GLU A 439 -21.81 37.82 -2.84
N THR A 440 -23.04 37.68 -2.36
CA THR A 440 -23.64 38.56 -1.35
C THR A 440 -24.27 37.78 -0.21
N SER A 441 -24.31 38.35 1.00
CA SER A 441 -24.72 37.61 2.21
C SER A 441 -26.23 37.46 2.35
N MET A 442 -26.99 38.53 2.07
CA MET A 442 -28.43 38.61 2.36
C MET A 442 -29.38 37.77 1.49
N PRO A 443 -29.17 37.58 0.16
CA PRO A 443 -30.21 36.96 -0.66
C PRO A 443 -30.40 35.49 -0.32
N VAL A 444 -31.66 35.07 -0.18
CA VAL A 444 -32.03 33.67 0.07
C VAL A 444 -31.96 32.85 -1.22
N TYR A 445 -32.27 33.47 -2.36
CA TYR A 445 -32.30 32.85 -3.68
C TYR A 445 -31.33 33.55 -4.64
N CYS A 446 -30.88 32.83 -5.66
CA CYS A 446 -30.12 33.41 -6.75
C CYS A 446 -31.01 34.30 -7.64
N SER A 447 -30.42 35.24 -8.39
CA SER A 447 -31.10 36.07 -9.39
C SER A 447 -31.84 35.28 -10.46
N CYS A 448 -31.48 34.00 -10.68
CA CYS A 448 -32.18 33.07 -11.57
C CYS A 448 -33.35 32.33 -10.90
N ALA A 449 -33.76 32.74 -9.70
CA ALA A 449 -34.75 32.07 -8.85
C ALA A 449 -34.39 30.59 -8.56
N GLY A 450 -33.11 30.30 -8.39
CA GLY A 450 -32.60 28.99 -7.96
C GLY A 450 -32.10 29.03 -6.52
N ASP A 451 -32.29 27.92 -5.81
CA ASP A 451 -31.77 27.75 -4.45
C ASP A 451 -30.26 27.65 -4.42
N PHE A 452 -29.67 28.05 -3.30
CA PHE A 452 -28.27 27.88 -3.00
C PHE A 452 -28.03 26.56 -2.26
N ALA A 453 -26.96 25.86 -2.61
CA ALA A 453 -26.54 24.63 -1.95
C ALA A 453 -25.12 24.77 -1.39
N LEU A 454 -24.85 23.96 -0.36
CA LEU A 454 -23.52 23.79 0.23
C LEU A 454 -22.54 23.25 -0.82
N THR A 455 -21.31 23.76 -0.80
CA THR A 455 -20.19 23.21 -1.57
C THR A 455 -19.44 22.13 -0.80
N ILE A 456 -19.49 22.19 0.53
CA ILE A 456 -18.99 21.17 1.45
C ILE A 456 -20.21 20.58 2.18
N HIS A 457 -20.57 19.35 1.81
CA HIS A 457 -21.74 18.68 2.38
C HIS A 457 -21.53 18.25 3.82
N THR A 458 -22.57 18.37 4.63
CA THR A 458 -22.56 17.98 6.04
C THR A 458 -22.30 16.49 6.24
N GLN A 459 -22.83 15.63 5.36
CA GLN A 459 -22.58 14.18 5.39
C GLN A 459 -21.08 13.85 5.32
N VAL A 460 -20.34 14.53 4.43
CA VAL A 460 -18.89 14.32 4.28
C VAL A 460 -18.13 14.73 5.54
N PHE A 461 -18.62 15.76 6.25
CA PHE A 461 -18.05 16.18 7.52
C PHE A 461 -18.34 15.16 8.64
N MET A 462 -19.55 14.60 8.69
CA MET A 462 -19.92 13.53 9.64
C MET A 462 -19.11 12.26 9.43
N GLU A 463 -18.90 11.85 8.18
CA GLU A 463 -18.06 10.70 7.86
C GLU A 463 -16.64 10.86 8.40
N GLN A 464 -16.09 12.09 8.37
CA GLN A 464 -14.76 12.38 8.93
C GLN A 464 -14.76 12.38 10.46
N ILE A 465 -15.82 12.88 11.10
CA ILE A 465 -16.00 12.77 12.55
C ILE A 465 -16.04 11.30 12.97
N GLY A 466 -16.73 10.44 12.21
CA GLY A 466 -16.76 9.00 12.46
C GLY A 466 -15.36 8.36 12.41
N ILE A 467 -14.55 8.71 11.41
CA ILE A 467 -13.16 8.23 11.31
C ILE A 467 -12.33 8.72 12.52
N PHE A 468 -12.40 10.01 12.85
CA PHE A 468 -11.65 10.55 14.00
C PHE A 468 -12.09 9.94 15.32
N ARG A 469 -13.39 9.67 15.49
CA ARG A 469 -13.92 9.00 16.68
C ARG A 469 -13.36 7.59 16.81
N ASN A 470 -13.36 6.82 15.72
CA ASN A 470 -12.83 5.46 15.71
C ASN A 470 -11.32 5.45 16.05
N ILE A 471 -10.52 6.32 15.41
CA ILE A 471 -9.10 6.49 15.75
C ILE A 471 -8.95 6.87 17.23
N ALA A 472 -9.72 7.85 17.71
CA ALA A 472 -9.58 8.33 19.08
C ALA A 472 -9.92 7.25 20.12
N GLN A 473 -10.95 6.44 19.87
CA GLN A 473 -11.32 5.30 20.71
C GLN A 473 -10.22 4.23 20.74
N HIS A 474 -9.70 3.87 19.56
CA HIS A 474 -8.72 2.80 19.44
C HIS A 474 -7.35 3.14 20.05
N TYR A 475 -6.93 4.41 19.97
CA TYR A 475 -5.64 4.87 20.48
C TYR A 475 -5.71 5.60 21.83
N GLY A 476 -6.89 5.66 22.47
CA GLY A 476 -7.06 6.28 23.79
C GLY A 476 -6.87 7.81 23.81
N MET A 477 -7.29 8.51 22.76
CA MET A 477 -7.15 9.96 22.61
C MET A 477 -8.33 10.70 23.27
N SER A 478 -8.18 10.98 24.56
CA SER A 478 -9.27 11.54 25.39
C SER A 478 -9.67 12.95 24.98
N TYR A 479 -8.70 13.82 24.67
CA TYR A 479 -8.98 15.20 24.31
C TYR A 479 -9.66 15.29 22.93
N LEU A 480 -9.21 14.48 21.97
CA LEU A 480 -9.88 14.39 20.68
C LEU A 480 -11.32 13.89 20.84
N LEU A 481 -11.58 12.89 21.69
CA LEU A 481 -12.95 12.42 21.97
C LEU A 481 -13.84 13.51 22.57
N GLU A 482 -13.35 14.26 23.57
CA GLU A 482 -14.11 15.36 24.16
C GLU A 482 -14.46 16.44 23.12
N THR A 483 -13.52 16.80 22.24
CA THR A 483 -13.78 17.79 21.19
C THR A 483 -14.80 17.30 20.15
N LEU A 484 -14.76 16.01 19.78
CA LEU A 484 -15.72 15.40 18.86
C LEU A 484 -17.11 15.31 19.49
N GLU A 485 -17.20 14.91 20.76
CA GLU A 485 -18.46 14.80 21.49
C GLU A 485 -19.12 16.17 21.66
N TRP A 486 -18.34 17.21 21.99
CA TRP A 486 -18.85 18.58 22.04
C TRP A 486 -19.44 19.02 20.68
N LEU A 487 -18.76 18.68 19.58
CA LEU A 487 -19.19 19.05 18.24
C LEU A 487 -20.48 18.32 17.83
N LEU A 488 -20.61 17.04 18.20
CA LEU A 488 -21.82 16.25 17.99
C LEU A 488 -22.99 16.77 18.84
N GLN A 489 -22.75 17.07 20.13
CA GLN A 489 -23.76 17.59 21.04
C GLN A 489 -24.35 18.93 20.55
N LYS A 490 -23.50 19.80 19.97
CA LYS A 490 -23.95 21.09 19.41
C LYS A 490 -24.71 20.96 18.10
N ASN A 491 -24.73 19.77 17.49
CA ASN A 491 -25.42 19.50 16.26
C ASN A 491 -26.34 18.27 16.36
N PRO A 492 -27.46 18.35 17.11
CA PRO A 492 -28.36 17.21 17.32
C PRO A 492 -28.95 16.65 16.02
N GLN A 493 -29.10 17.49 15.00
CA GLN A 493 -29.59 17.08 13.67
C GLN A 493 -28.55 16.29 12.85
N LEU A 494 -27.32 16.14 13.37
CA LEU A 494 -26.22 15.45 12.71
C LEU A 494 -25.86 14.12 13.39
N GLY A 495 -26.56 13.76 14.47
CA GLY A 495 -26.33 12.54 15.27
C GLY A 495 -27.26 11.36 14.96
N HIS A 496 -28.04 11.42 13.87
CA HIS A 496 -28.95 10.36 13.43
C HIS A 496 -28.66 9.90 12.01
#